data_AF-X0VLF6-F1
#
_entry.id   AF-X0VLF6-F1
#
_cell.length_a   1.000
_cell.length_b   1.000
_cell.length_c   1.000
_cell.angle_alpha   90.00
_cell.angle_beta   90.00
_cell.angle_gamma   90.00
#
_symmetry.space_group_name_H-M   'P 1'
#
loop_
_entity.id
_entity.type
_entity.pdbx_description
1 polymer ?
#
loop_
_entity_poly.entity_id
_entity_poly.type
_entity_poly.pdbx_seq_one_letter_code
_entity_poly.pdbx_strand_id
1 'polypeptide(L)'
;DETSFIACGNPPETNPGVYPLTPAMANRFVHIEFPKDVPTWCDGMEAGFPPPPVIHVAPNWRRRVPEMRSLVSTFMRSNPERYHEKPQDSTEAGRAWNSPRMWDTAAHLMAAAMAAGQDFETEMGRHEEEDDDGNKTVIKVKQLKSRVVRILVEGCVGFAAAKEFFTWLVKQDLRDPEEYLEDPLGTPLPKRQDQLTATLAAVVAASLSALHKTKALEKRYRAAWRLIGRIADDDKADVAMMSAIVLTKNMPSGVENNLPPECQKMLPML
;
A
#
# COMPACT_ATOMS: atom_id res chain seq x y z
N ASP A 1 10.50 5.44 -23.18
CA ASP A 1 9.03 5.54 -23.14
C ASP A 1 8.59 6.21 -21.84
N GLU A 2 8.47 7.54 -21.83
CA GLU A 2 8.03 8.32 -20.66
C GLU A 2 6.87 9.26 -21.02
N THR A 3 5.86 8.74 -21.72
CA THR A 3 4.64 9.51 -21.98
C THR A 3 3.66 9.33 -20.83
N SER A 4 3.36 10.43 -20.12
CA SER A 4 2.29 10.49 -19.14
C SER A 4 1.14 11.34 -19.68
N PHE A 5 -0.10 10.95 -19.37
CA PHE A 5 -1.29 11.70 -19.74
C PHE A 5 -1.88 12.35 -18.50
N ILE A 6 -2.09 13.67 -18.56
CA ILE A 6 -2.80 14.43 -17.54
C ILE A 6 -4.06 14.99 -18.20
N ALA A 7 -5.20 14.78 -17.56
CA ALA A 7 -6.49 15.31 -17.98
C ALA A 7 -7.10 16.10 -16.82
N CYS A 8 -7.71 17.23 -17.14
CA CYS A 8 -8.45 18.05 -16.18
C CYS A 8 -9.87 18.23 -16.72
N GLY A 9 -10.86 18.01 -15.87
CA GLY A 9 -12.27 18.09 -16.24
C GLY A 9 -13.10 18.65 -15.09
N ASN A 10 -14.18 19.33 -15.43
CA ASN A 10 -15.15 19.79 -14.44
C ASN A 10 -16.09 18.63 -14.06
N PRO A 11 -16.62 18.62 -12.82
CA PRO A 11 -17.59 17.62 -12.38
C PRO A 11 -18.86 17.69 -13.26
N PRO A 12 -19.38 16.57 -13.80
CA PRO A 12 -20.58 16.56 -14.63
C PRO A 12 -21.82 17.12 -13.90
N GLU A 13 -21.83 17.04 -12.57
CA GLU A 13 -22.90 17.56 -11.71
C GLU A 13 -23.02 19.09 -11.79
N THR A 14 -21.95 19.77 -12.22
CA THR A 14 -21.87 21.23 -12.28
C THR A 14 -21.70 21.79 -13.70
N ASN A 15 -21.68 20.91 -14.73
CA ASN A 15 -21.36 21.33 -16.09
C ASN A 15 -22.27 20.65 -17.14
N PRO A 16 -23.37 21.31 -17.56
CA PRO A 16 -24.28 20.78 -18.56
C PRO A 16 -23.55 20.46 -19.87
N GLY A 17 -23.69 19.22 -20.36
CA GLY A 17 -23.05 18.75 -21.60
C GLY A 17 -21.74 17.98 -21.40
N VAL A 18 -21.23 17.88 -20.16
CA VAL A 18 -20.13 16.98 -19.81
C VAL A 18 -20.70 15.63 -19.40
N TYR A 19 -20.23 14.55 -20.05
CA TYR A 19 -20.59 13.18 -19.70
C TYR A 19 -19.53 12.58 -18.77
N PRO A 20 -19.93 11.75 -17.77
CA PRO A 20 -18.98 10.97 -16.99
C PRO A 20 -18.09 10.10 -17.88
N LEU A 21 -16.86 9.83 -17.42
CA LEU A 21 -15.99 8.86 -18.11
C LEU A 21 -16.67 7.48 -18.15
N THR A 22 -16.40 6.72 -19.21
CA THR A 22 -16.79 5.31 -19.19
C THR A 22 -16.03 4.58 -18.07
N PRO A 23 -16.59 3.53 -17.45
CA PRO A 23 -15.92 2.84 -16.35
C PRO A 23 -14.56 2.26 -16.73
N ALA A 24 -14.43 1.81 -17.97
CA ALA A 24 -13.17 1.31 -18.50
C ALA A 24 -12.11 2.42 -18.63
N MET A 25 -12.50 3.63 -19.03
CA MET A 25 -11.59 4.78 -19.09
C MET A 25 -11.25 5.28 -17.68
N ALA A 26 -12.24 5.39 -16.79
CA ALA A 26 -12.04 5.81 -15.41
C ALA A 26 -11.03 4.90 -14.69
N ASN A 27 -11.09 3.58 -14.94
CA ASN A 27 -10.14 2.58 -14.41
C ASN A 27 -8.77 2.57 -15.13
N ARG A 28 -8.36 3.69 -15.74
CA ARG A 28 -7.02 3.92 -16.28
C ARG A 28 -6.43 5.25 -15.80
N PHE A 29 -7.20 6.06 -15.09
CA PHE A 29 -6.79 7.33 -14.53
C PHE A 29 -6.75 7.25 -13.01
N VAL A 30 -5.84 8.00 -12.42
CA VAL A 30 -5.86 8.35 -11.00
C VAL A 30 -6.68 9.64 -10.89
N HIS A 31 -7.74 9.61 -10.10
CA HIS A 31 -8.67 10.74 -9.97
C HIS A 31 -8.28 11.58 -8.77
N ILE A 32 -7.87 12.82 -9.01
CA ILE A 32 -7.50 13.76 -7.95
C ILE A 32 -8.48 14.92 -7.99
N GLU A 33 -9.16 15.15 -6.87
CA GLU A 33 -10.03 16.31 -6.70
C GLU A 33 -9.24 17.47 -6.12
N PHE A 34 -9.32 18.62 -6.81
CA PHE A 34 -8.70 19.85 -6.36
C PHE A 34 -9.76 20.70 -5.65
N PRO A 35 -9.60 20.98 -4.35
CA PRO A 35 -10.54 21.85 -3.65
C PRO A 35 -10.44 23.27 -4.22
N LYS A 36 -11.58 23.93 -4.32
CA LYS A 36 -11.65 25.37 -4.61
C LYS A 36 -11.39 26.13 -3.32
N ASP A 37 -10.23 26.77 -3.22
CA ASP A 37 -9.88 27.59 -2.06
C ASP A 37 -9.89 29.08 -2.41
N VAL A 38 -10.95 29.77 -2.01
CA VAL A 38 -11.14 31.20 -2.32
C VAL A 38 -10.02 32.07 -1.73
N PRO A 39 -9.59 31.88 -0.46
CA PRO A 39 -8.41 32.56 0.07
C PRO A 39 -7.16 32.40 -0.78
N THR A 40 -6.72 31.16 -1.09
CA THR A 40 -5.55 30.93 -1.96
C THR A 40 -5.72 31.58 -3.35
N TRP A 41 -6.93 31.57 -3.89
CA TRP A 41 -7.20 32.24 -5.17
C TRP A 41 -7.04 33.76 -5.07
N CYS A 42 -7.58 34.39 -4.01
CA CYS A 42 -7.41 35.81 -3.76
C CYS A 42 -5.93 36.19 -3.56
N ASP A 43 -5.20 35.43 -2.75
CA ASP A 43 -3.76 35.63 -2.53
C ASP A 43 -2.99 35.59 -3.86
N GLY A 44 -3.31 34.62 -4.72
CA GLY A 44 -2.71 34.50 -6.05
C GLY A 44 -3.12 35.61 -7.03
N MET A 45 -4.33 36.17 -6.90
CA MET A 45 -4.76 37.33 -7.68
C MET A 45 -4.04 38.61 -7.26
N GLU A 46 -3.74 38.77 -5.97
CA GLU A 46 -3.07 39.94 -5.41
C GLU A 46 -1.54 39.89 -5.62
N ALA A 47 -0.92 38.74 -5.40
CA ALA A 47 0.53 38.56 -5.39
C ALA A 47 1.08 37.81 -6.62
N GLY A 48 0.21 37.31 -7.50
CA GLY A 48 0.56 36.39 -8.58
C GLY A 48 0.53 34.92 -8.13
N PHE A 49 0.34 33.99 -9.07
CA PHE A 49 0.35 32.56 -8.81
C PHE A 49 1.79 32.01 -8.93
N PRO A 50 2.46 31.68 -7.81
CA PRO A 50 3.81 31.15 -7.88
C PRO A 50 3.81 29.75 -8.52
N PRO A 51 4.90 29.35 -9.20
CA PRO A 51 5.02 27.98 -9.69
C PRO A 51 4.98 27.02 -8.49
N PRO A 52 4.21 25.91 -8.58
CA PRO A 52 4.15 24.96 -7.47
C PRO A 52 5.51 24.29 -7.28
N PRO A 53 5.90 23.97 -6.02
CA PRO A 53 7.11 23.21 -5.77
C PRO A 53 7.00 21.83 -6.41
N VAL A 54 8.01 21.45 -7.20
CA VAL A 54 8.08 20.13 -7.84
C VAL A 54 8.81 19.17 -6.90
N ILE A 55 8.10 18.15 -6.44
CA ILE A 55 8.68 17.09 -5.62
C ILE A 55 9.38 16.09 -6.55
N HIS A 56 10.71 16.02 -6.45
CA HIS A 56 11.50 15.06 -7.20
C HIS A 56 11.54 13.71 -6.47
N VAL A 57 10.95 12.70 -7.08
CA VAL A 57 11.02 11.32 -6.59
C VAL A 57 12.39 10.73 -6.93
N ALA A 58 13.04 10.09 -5.97
CA ALA A 58 14.34 9.44 -6.19
C ALA A 58 14.26 8.45 -7.37
N PRO A 59 15.23 8.42 -8.31
CA PRO A 59 15.16 7.61 -9.53
C PRO A 59 14.95 6.11 -9.29
N ASN A 60 15.37 5.64 -8.11
CA ASN A 60 15.32 4.26 -7.70
C ASN A 60 14.02 3.88 -6.96
N TRP A 61 13.01 4.75 -6.87
CA TRP A 61 11.77 4.53 -6.11
C TRP A 61 11.05 3.22 -6.44
N ARG A 62 11.12 2.78 -7.71
CA ARG A 62 10.48 1.54 -8.18
C ARG A 62 10.92 0.30 -7.41
N ARG A 63 12.09 0.35 -6.78
CA ARG A 63 12.59 -0.69 -5.89
C ARG A 63 11.72 -0.95 -4.66
N ARG A 64 10.85 -0.01 -4.29
CA ARG A 64 9.88 -0.15 -3.19
C ARG A 64 8.52 -0.71 -3.61
N VAL A 65 8.28 -0.87 -4.91
CA VAL A 65 7.01 -1.43 -5.42
C VAL A 65 6.70 -2.81 -4.84
N PRO A 66 7.66 -3.75 -4.69
CA PRO A 66 7.37 -5.05 -4.08
C PRO A 66 6.84 -4.95 -2.65
N GLU A 67 7.40 -4.05 -1.85
CA GLU A 67 6.98 -3.77 -0.47
C GLU A 67 5.51 -3.33 -0.44
N MET A 68 5.13 -2.37 -1.30
CA MET A 68 3.77 -1.86 -1.36
C MET A 68 2.78 -2.89 -1.91
N ARG A 69 3.18 -3.65 -2.92
CA ARG A 69 2.38 -4.77 -3.44
C ARG A 69 2.13 -5.82 -2.36
N SER A 70 3.08 -6.02 -1.45
CA SER A 70 2.93 -6.95 -0.35
C SER A 70 1.83 -6.52 0.64
N LEU A 71 1.82 -5.23 1.02
CA LEU A 71 0.75 -4.64 1.85
C LEU A 71 -0.61 -4.81 1.19
N VAL A 72 -0.73 -4.44 -0.10
CA VAL A 72 -1.95 -4.63 -0.87
C VAL A 72 -2.36 -6.10 -0.93
N SER A 73 -1.43 -7.01 -1.20
CA SER A 73 -1.73 -8.44 -1.28
C SER A 73 -2.23 -9.01 0.04
N THR A 74 -1.67 -8.56 1.16
CA THR A 74 -2.09 -8.99 2.49
C THR A 74 -3.48 -8.47 2.80
N PHE A 75 -3.75 -7.19 2.51
CA PHE A 75 -5.08 -6.61 2.65
C PHE A 75 -6.11 -7.39 1.81
N MET A 76 -5.80 -7.70 0.54
CA MET A 76 -6.69 -8.47 -0.34
C MET A 76 -6.99 -9.88 0.17
N ARG A 77 -6.08 -10.49 0.95
CA ARG A 77 -6.32 -11.82 1.55
C ARG A 77 -7.34 -11.78 2.67
N SER A 78 -7.35 -10.71 3.47
CA SER A 78 -8.34 -10.52 4.54
C SER A 78 -9.63 -9.87 4.03
N ASN A 79 -9.60 -9.24 2.85
CA ASN A 79 -10.70 -8.44 2.28
C ASN A 79 -10.90 -8.77 0.78
N PRO A 80 -11.15 -10.05 0.41
CA PRO A 80 -11.22 -10.49 -0.98
C PRO A 80 -12.34 -9.81 -1.79
N GLU A 81 -13.41 -9.38 -1.14
CA GLU A 81 -14.49 -8.60 -1.75
C GLU A 81 -14.02 -7.27 -2.33
N ARG A 82 -12.91 -6.71 -1.83
CA ARG A 82 -12.31 -5.47 -2.34
C ARG A 82 -11.40 -5.66 -3.55
N TYR A 83 -11.25 -6.89 -4.04
CA TYR A 83 -10.43 -7.20 -5.21
C TYR A 83 -10.92 -6.49 -6.48
N HIS A 84 -12.23 -6.47 -6.70
CA HIS A 84 -12.83 -5.87 -7.89
C HIS A 84 -14.30 -5.49 -7.63
N GLU A 85 -14.57 -4.20 -7.51
CA GLU A 85 -15.92 -3.68 -7.26
C GLU A 85 -16.20 -2.53 -8.23
N LYS A 86 -16.77 -2.87 -9.39
CA LYS A 86 -17.21 -1.86 -10.34
C LYS A 86 -18.54 -1.27 -9.84
N PRO A 87 -18.66 0.06 -9.71
CA PRO A 87 -19.92 0.68 -9.35
C PRO A 87 -21.00 0.38 -10.40
N GLN A 88 -22.24 0.19 -9.95
CA GLN A 88 -23.38 -0.07 -10.82
C GLN A 88 -23.92 1.22 -11.45
N ASP A 89 -23.87 2.32 -10.69
CA ASP A 89 -24.22 3.64 -11.19
C ASP A 89 -23.16 4.16 -12.17
N SER A 90 -23.59 4.67 -13.32
CA SER A 90 -22.67 5.11 -14.38
C SER A 90 -21.91 6.39 -14.05
N THR A 91 -22.45 7.26 -13.18
CA THR A 91 -21.80 8.50 -12.73
C THR A 91 -20.67 8.16 -11.77
N GLU A 92 -20.96 7.33 -10.76
CA GLU A 92 -19.95 6.82 -9.81
C GLU A 92 -18.90 5.96 -10.53
N ALA A 93 -19.31 5.14 -11.49
CA ALA A 93 -18.39 4.33 -12.28
C ALA A 93 -17.50 5.18 -13.21
N GLY A 94 -17.82 6.46 -13.42
CA GLY A 94 -16.96 7.44 -14.10
C GLY A 94 -15.85 8.02 -13.23
N ARG A 95 -15.82 7.72 -11.92
CA ARG A 95 -14.81 8.14 -10.95
C ARG A 95 -13.81 7.01 -10.64
N ALA A 96 -12.98 7.19 -9.62
CA ALA A 96 -12.08 6.16 -9.14
C ALA A 96 -12.87 4.98 -8.54
N TRP A 97 -12.46 3.75 -8.87
CA TRP A 97 -13.04 2.53 -8.31
C TRP A 97 -12.02 1.38 -8.32
N ASN A 98 -12.15 0.47 -7.36
CA ASN A 98 -11.19 -0.60 -7.11
C ASN A 98 -11.26 -1.72 -8.16
N SER A 99 -10.11 -1.98 -8.77
CA SER A 99 -9.86 -3.13 -9.62
C SER A 99 -8.44 -3.63 -9.39
N PRO A 100 -8.06 -4.83 -9.88
CA PRO A 100 -6.69 -5.32 -9.75
C PRO A 100 -5.64 -4.37 -10.36
N ARG A 101 -6.00 -3.70 -11.46
CA ARG A 101 -5.15 -2.68 -12.09
C ARG A 101 -4.95 -1.47 -11.18
N MET A 102 -6.03 -0.98 -10.58
CA MET A 102 -5.95 0.22 -9.75
C MET A 102 -5.27 -0.05 -8.40
N TRP A 103 -5.40 -1.27 -7.87
CA TRP A 103 -4.60 -1.71 -6.73
C TRP A 103 -3.11 -1.80 -7.05
N ASP A 104 -2.74 -2.31 -8.24
CA ASP A 104 -1.35 -2.29 -8.69
C ASP A 104 -0.83 -0.85 -8.89
N THR A 105 -1.67 0.03 -9.45
CA THR A 105 -1.35 1.46 -9.61
C THR A 105 -1.14 2.14 -8.25
N ALA A 106 -2.03 1.87 -7.28
CA ALA A 106 -1.90 2.37 -5.91
C ALA A 106 -0.58 1.92 -5.27
N ALA A 107 -0.17 0.65 -5.46
CA ALA A 107 1.11 0.16 -4.95
C ALA A 107 2.32 0.93 -5.52
N HIS A 108 2.29 1.28 -6.82
CA HIS A 108 3.34 2.11 -7.41
C HIS A 108 3.34 3.54 -6.88
N LEU A 109 2.17 4.16 -6.75
CA LEU A 109 2.07 5.53 -6.26
C LEU A 109 2.47 5.62 -4.78
N MET A 110 2.12 4.63 -3.96
CA MET A 110 2.61 4.54 -2.58
C MET A 110 4.14 4.42 -2.55
N ALA A 111 4.73 3.57 -3.40
CA ALA A 111 6.20 3.42 -3.46
C ALA A 111 6.90 4.73 -3.86
N ALA A 112 6.34 5.45 -4.83
CA ALA A 112 6.83 6.76 -5.24
C ALA A 112 6.66 7.81 -4.13
N ALA A 113 5.51 7.84 -3.45
CA ALA A 113 5.22 8.75 -2.34
C ALA A 113 6.22 8.55 -1.19
N MET A 114 6.48 7.30 -0.80
CA MET A 114 7.44 7.05 0.27
C MET A 114 8.87 7.41 -0.13
N ALA A 115 9.26 7.20 -1.40
CA ALA A 115 10.55 7.67 -1.90
C ALA A 115 10.67 9.19 -1.97
N ALA A 116 9.53 9.91 -1.93
CA ALA A 116 9.43 11.35 -1.81
C ALA A 116 9.28 11.84 -0.35
N GLY A 117 9.52 10.98 0.64
CA GLY A 117 9.40 11.32 2.06
C GLY A 117 7.95 11.42 2.55
N GLN A 118 6.99 10.84 1.82
CA GLN A 118 5.59 10.72 2.23
C GLN A 118 5.34 9.29 2.70
N ASP A 119 5.51 9.03 3.99
CA ASP A 119 5.41 7.69 4.56
C ASP A 119 4.02 7.37 5.14
N PHE A 120 3.92 6.20 5.78
CA PHE A 120 2.73 5.75 6.50
C PHE A 120 2.79 6.09 8.00
N GLU A 121 3.51 7.14 8.39
CA GLU A 121 3.48 7.60 9.79
C GLU A 121 2.05 7.79 10.24
N THR A 122 1.78 7.34 11.46
CA THR A 122 0.47 7.50 12.08
C THR A 122 0.51 8.57 13.14
N GLU A 123 -0.56 9.34 13.25
CA GLU A 123 -0.77 10.33 14.30
C GLU A 123 -2.12 10.10 15.00
N MET A 124 -2.30 10.72 16.16
CA MET A 124 -3.59 10.75 16.84
C MET A 124 -4.43 11.90 16.28
N GLY A 125 -5.39 11.57 15.41
CA GLY A 125 -6.38 12.50 14.89
C GLY A 125 -7.54 12.71 15.87
N ARG A 126 -8.32 13.78 15.64
CA ARG A 126 -9.61 14.00 16.29
C ARG A 126 -10.71 13.66 15.29
N HIS A 127 -11.60 12.75 15.65
CA HIS A 127 -12.81 12.45 14.91
C HIS A 127 -14.00 12.91 15.76
N GLU A 128 -14.89 13.69 15.16
CA GLU A 128 -16.15 14.08 15.79
C GLU A 128 -17.20 13.02 15.42
N GLU A 129 -17.76 12.36 16.41
CA GLU A 129 -18.98 11.57 16.26
C GLU A 129 -20.14 12.37 16.84
N GLU A 130 -21.23 12.44 16.10
CA GLU A 130 -22.49 13.04 16.54
C GLU A 130 -23.47 11.90 16.80
N ASP A 131 -24.01 11.84 18.01
CA ASP A 131 -25.05 10.86 18.36
C ASP A 131 -26.42 11.27 17.79
N ASP A 132 -27.40 10.38 17.88
CA ASP A 132 -28.77 10.62 17.38
C ASP A 132 -29.45 11.83 18.08
N ASP A 133 -28.93 12.26 19.23
CA ASP A 133 -29.39 13.43 19.99
C ASP A 133 -28.63 14.73 19.64
N GLY A 134 -27.69 14.67 18.69
CA GLY A 134 -26.90 15.82 18.21
C GLY A 134 -25.70 16.18 19.10
N ASN A 135 -25.37 15.36 20.10
CA ASN A 135 -24.20 15.59 20.93
C ASN A 135 -22.94 15.13 20.21
N LYS A 136 -21.97 16.05 20.14
CA LYS A 136 -20.68 15.80 19.52
C LYS A 136 -19.67 15.31 20.54
N THR A 137 -19.15 14.10 20.33
CA THR A 137 -18.04 13.54 21.08
C THR A 137 -16.78 13.54 20.23
N VAL A 138 -15.71 14.11 20.75
CA VAL A 138 -14.39 14.08 20.10
C VAL A 138 -13.65 12.82 20.53
N ILE A 139 -13.45 11.90 19.60
CA ILE A 139 -12.71 10.66 19.81
C ILE A 139 -11.31 10.80 19.22
N LYS A 140 -10.30 10.35 19.97
CA LYS A 140 -8.93 10.26 19.48
C LYS A 140 -8.75 8.96 18.71
N VAL A 141 -8.48 9.04 17.41
CA VAL A 141 -8.32 7.88 16.53
C VAL A 141 -6.94 7.91 15.87
N LYS A 142 -6.23 6.78 15.91
CA LYS A 142 -4.95 6.63 15.19
C LYS A 142 -5.24 6.68 13.69
N GLN A 143 -4.50 7.50 12.95
CA GLN A 143 -4.75 7.73 11.53
C GLN A 143 -3.44 7.97 10.79
N LEU A 144 -3.42 7.78 9.46
CA LEU A 144 -2.27 8.17 8.66
C LEU A 144 -2.05 9.69 8.70
N LYS A 145 -0.79 10.10 8.74
CA LYS A 145 -0.36 11.50 8.70
C LYS A 145 -0.28 12.02 7.27
N SER A 146 0.25 11.21 6.34
CA SER A 146 0.42 11.63 4.95
C SER A 146 -0.92 11.79 4.22
N ARG A 147 -1.27 13.05 3.90
CA ARG A 147 -2.40 13.36 3.00
C ARG A 147 -2.11 12.95 1.55
N VAL A 148 -0.85 13.00 1.13
CA VAL A 148 -0.45 12.65 -0.25
C VAL A 148 -0.77 11.18 -0.53
N VAL A 149 -0.36 10.29 0.37
CA VAL A 149 -0.65 8.85 0.23
C VAL A 149 -2.16 8.60 0.19
N ARG A 150 -2.94 9.27 1.05
CA ARG A 150 -4.40 9.15 1.05
C ARG A 150 -5.01 9.53 -0.29
N ILE A 151 -4.69 10.73 -0.80
CA ILE A 151 -5.20 11.24 -2.07
C ILE A 151 -4.85 10.29 -3.22
N LEU A 152 -3.62 9.77 -3.25
CA LEU A 152 -3.18 8.87 -4.33
C LEU A 152 -3.92 7.53 -4.30
N VAL A 153 -4.11 6.93 -3.12
CA VAL A 153 -4.81 5.64 -3.00
C VAL A 153 -6.31 5.83 -3.25
N GLU A 154 -6.95 6.83 -2.65
CA GLU A 154 -8.36 7.16 -2.90
C GLU A 154 -8.61 7.44 -4.39
N GLY A 155 -7.72 8.20 -5.03
CA GLY A 155 -7.79 8.46 -6.47
C GLY A 155 -7.57 7.24 -7.35
N CYS A 156 -7.00 6.15 -6.82
CA CYS A 156 -6.90 4.89 -7.52
C CYS A 156 -8.14 4.02 -7.33
N VAL A 157 -8.50 3.77 -6.07
CA VAL A 157 -9.42 2.68 -5.70
C VAL A 157 -10.79 3.16 -5.23
N GLY A 158 -10.99 4.47 -5.14
CA GLY A 158 -12.20 5.09 -4.59
C GLY A 158 -12.14 5.20 -3.06
N PHE A 159 -12.97 6.10 -2.52
CA PHE A 159 -12.98 6.44 -1.10
C PHE A 159 -13.25 5.25 -0.18
N ALA A 160 -14.27 4.44 -0.48
CA ALA A 160 -14.68 3.33 0.38
C ALA A 160 -13.57 2.29 0.55
N ALA A 161 -12.99 1.83 -0.57
CA ALA A 161 -11.91 0.84 -0.55
C ALA A 161 -10.63 1.38 0.09
N ALA A 162 -10.28 2.65 -0.16
CA ALA A 162 -9.12 3.28 0.46
C ALA A 162 -9.29 3.45 1.98
N LYS A 163 -10.47 3.89 2.44
CA LYS A 163 -10.79 4.03 3.87
C LYS A 163 -10.61 2.70 4.60
N GLU A 164 -11.11 1.61 4.01
CA GLU A 164 -10.97 0.27 4.58
C GLU A 164 -9.51 -0.19 4.61
N PHE A 165 -8.77 0.01 3.51
CA PHE A 165 -7.33 -0.30 3.44
C PHE A 165 -6.53 0.46 4.51
N PHE A 166 -6.77 1.74 4.71
CA PHE A 166 -6.05 2.52 5.71
C PHE A 166 -6.45 2.18 7.13
N THR A 167 -7.73 1.88 7.36
CA THR A 167 -8.19 1.39 8.66
C THR A 167 -7.52 0.07 9.00
N TRP A 168 -7.42 -0.83 8.02
CA TRP A 168 -6.68 -2.08 8.15
C TRP A 168 -5.20 -1.81 8.45
N LEU A 169 -4.53 -0.98 7.64
CA LEU A 169 -3.10 -0.69 7.75
C LEU A 169 -2.74 -0.14 9.14
N VAL A 170 -3.52 0.82 9.64
CA VAL A 170 -3.30 1.42 10.97
C VAL A 170 -3.49 0.39 12.09
N LYS A 171 -4.45 -0.52 11.96
CA LYS A 171 -4.70 -1.59 12.94
C LYS A 171 -3.62 -2.67 12.95
N GLN A 172 -2.87 -2.82 11.86
CA GLN A 172 -1.83 -3.84 11.80
C GLN A 172 -0.64 -3.51 12.71
N ASP A 173 -0.35 -2.23 12.97
CA ASP A 173 0.74 -1.76 13.86
C ASP A 173 2.04 -2.54 13.64
N LEU A 174 2.40 -2.72 12.36
CA LEU A 174 3.50 -3.58 11.95
C LEU A 174 4.83 -2.89 12.21
N ARG A 175 5.79 -3.67 12.72
CA ARG A 175 7.20 -3.28 12.80
C ARG A 175 7.83 -3.31 11.40
N ASP A 176 8.89 -2.53 11.20
CA ASP A 176 9.58 -2.43 9.92
C ASP A 176 10.12 -3.81 9.48
N PRO A 177 9.86 -4.27 8.25
CA PRO A 177 10.42 -5.53 7.75
C PRO A 177 11.95 -5.60 7.75
N GLU A 178 12.66 -4.47 7.68
CA GLU A 178 14.12 -4.44 7.75
C GLU A 178 14.64 -4.90 9.12
N GLU A 179 13.94 -4.58 10.21
CA GLU A 179 14.32 -5.04 11.56
C GLU A 179 14.32 -6.57 11.65
N TYR A 180 13.32 -7.22 11.04
CA TYR A 180 13.25 -8.68 10.98
C TYR A 180 14.31 -9.30 10.05
N LEU A 181 14.75 -8.59 9.01
CA LEU A 181 15.82 -9.07 8.14
C LEU A 181 17.21 -8.91 8.77
N GLU A 182 17.39 -7.92 9.64
CA GLU A 182 18.60 -7.73 10.43
C GLU A 182 18.72 -8.76 11.56
N ASP A 183 17.62 -8.99 12.31
CA ASP A 183 17.56 -9.96 13.40
C ASP A 183 16.31 -10.86 13.32
N PRO A 184 16.30 -11.89 12.46
CA PRO A 184 15.13 -12.75 12.26
C PRO A 184 14.78 -13.63 13.46
N LEU A 185 15.74 -13.89 14.36
CA LEU A 185 15.55 -14.79 15.50
C LEU A 185 15.25 -14.04 16.80
N GLY A 186 15.78 -12.83 16.99
CA GLY A 186 15.58 -12.03 18.21
C GLY A 186 14.43 -11.02 18.11
N THR A 187 14.06 -10.54 16.91
CA THR A 187 12.98 -9.55 16.77
C THR A 187 11.63 -10.12 17.25
N PRO A 188 10.85 -9.41 18.10
CA PRO A 188 9.57 -9.91 18.59
C PRO A 188 8.57 -10.18 17.46
N LEU A 189 7.95 -11.37 17.47
CA LEU A 189 6.89 -11.72 16.54
C LEU A 189 5.54 -11.14 16.99
N PRO A 190 4.68 -10.69 16.06
CA PRO A 190 3.30 -10.36 16.39
C PRO A 190 2.56 -11.55 16.98
N LYS A 191 1.72 -11.29 17.99
CA LYS A 191 0.91 -12.35 18.63
C LYS A 191 -0.28 -12.77 17.76
N ARG A 192 -0.86 -11.82 17.01
CA ARG A 192 -2.03 -12.05 16.15
C ARG A 192 -1.61 -12.63 14.81
N GLN A 193 -2.39 -13.58 14.31
CA GLN A 193 -2.12 -14.31 13.06
C GLN A 193 -2.17 -13.42 11.82
N ASP A 194 -3.10 -12.45 11.76
CA ASP A 194 -3.21 -11.52 10.63
C ASP A 194 -1.99 -10.58 10.55
N GLN A 195 -1.54 -10.07 11.70
CA GLN A 195 -0.31 -9.29 11.81
C GLN A 195 0.94 -10.10 11.46
N LEU A 196 0.99 -11.38 11.87
CA LEU A 196 2.08 -12.28 11.53
C LEU A 196 2.14 -12.53 10.02
N THR A 197 0.99 -12.73 9.38
CA THR A 197 0.87 -12.88 7.92
C THR A 197 1.36 -11.63 7.20
N ALA A 198 0.91 -10.44 7.65
CA ALA A 198 1.31 -9.16 7.08
C ALA A 198 2.82 -8.91 7.22
N THR A 199 3.37 -9.22 8.40
CA THR A 199 4.81 -9.11 8.68
C THR A 199 5.61 -10.02 7.76
N LEU A 200 5.23 -11.30 7.66
CA LEU A 200 5.88 -12.25 6.78
C LEU A 200 5.86 -11.80 5.31
N ALA A 201 4.71 -11.32 4.84
CA ALA A 201 4.58 -10.82 3.48
C ALA A 201 5.52 -9.61 3.25
N ALA A 202 5.56 -8.66 4.19
CA ALA A 202 6.43 -7.49 4.11
C ALA A 202 7.91 -7.89 4.10
N VAL A 203 8.31 -8.81 4.99
CA VAL A 203 9.69 -9.35 5.07
C VAL A 203 10.08 -10.08 3.79
N VAL A 204 9.21 -10.91 3.21
CA VAL A 204 9.47 -11.58 1.93
C VAL A 204 9.71 -10.56 0.82
N ALA A 205 8.84 -9.56 0.70
CA ALA A 205 9.00 -8.51 -0.31
C ALA A 205 10.29 -7.69 -0.14
N ALA A 206 10.63 -7.34 1.10
CA ALA A 206 11.89 -6.66 1.42
C ALA A 206 13.12 -7.55 1.15
N SER A 207 13.02 -8.85 1.42
CA SER A 207 14.11 -9.81 1.21
C SER A 207 14.45 -10.01 -0.26
N LEU A 208 13.43 -9.99 -1.13
CA LEU A 208 13.55 -10.16 -2.58
C LEU A 208 13.75 -8.84 -3.32
N SER A 209 13.84 -7.71 -2.59
CA SER A 209 13.94 -6.41 -3.22
C SER A 209 15.21 -6.31 -4.09
N ALA A 210 15.00 -5.94 -5.36
CA ALA A 210 16.03 -5.73 -6.37
C ALA A 210 16.99 -4.56 -6.06
N LEU A 211 16.88 -3.95 -4.88
CA LEU A 211 17.83 -2.97 -4.34
C LEU A 211 19.24 -3.53 -4.15
N HIS A 212 19.34 -4.84 -3.92
CA HIS A 212 20.53 -5.46 -3.37
C HIS A 212 21.33 -6.21 -4.44
N LYS A 213 22.67 -6.11 -4.36
CA LYS A 213 23.59 -6.93 -5.16
C LYS A 213 23.42 -8.42 -4.81
N THR A 214 23.81 -9.33 -5.69
CA THR A 214 23.58 -10.80 -5.56
C THR A 214 23.92 -11.37 -4.17
N LYS A 215 25.08 -11.00 -3.59
CA LYS A 215 25.47 -11.48 -2.23
C LYS A 215 24.57 -10.93 -1.12
N ALA A 216 24.15 -9.68 -1.23
CA ALA A 216 23.23 -9.07 -0.25
C ALA A 216 21.81 -9.64 -0.40
N LEU A 217 21.39 -9.95 -1.63
CA LEU A 217 20.14 -10.64 -1.91
C LEU A 217 20.12 -12.04 -1.28
N GLU A 218 21.17 -12.84 -1.44
CA GLU A 218 21.27 -14.15 -0.79
C GLU A 218 21.20 -14.05 0.74
N LYS A 219 21.94 -13.10 1.34
CA LYS A 219 21.91 -12.91 2.80
C LYS A 219 20.49 -12.62 3.31
N ARG A 220 19.77 -11.72 2.62
CA ARG A 220 18.39 -11.34 2.97
C ARG A 220 17.39 -12.45 2.74
N TYR A 221 17.54 -13.18 1.63
CA TYR A 221 16.76 -14.39 1.33
C TYR A 221 16.87 -15.43 2.45
N ARG A 222 18.10 -15.71 2.91
CA ARG A 222 18.34 -16.64 4.03
C ARG A 222 17.79 -16.10 5.35
N ALA A 223 17.83 -14.79 5.59
CA ALA A 223 17.23 -14.18 6.78
C ALA A 223 15.70 -14.36 6.80
N ALA A 224 15.02 -14.19 5.66
CA ALA A 224 13.58 -14.46 5.55
C ALA A 224 13.26 -15.95 5.81
N TRP A 225 14.08 -16.88 5.32
CA TRP A 225 13.92 -18.30 5.63
C TRP A 225 14.14 -18.63 7.11
N ARG A 226 15.09 -17.98 7.80
CA ARG A 226 15.25 -18.12 9.25
C ARG A 226 14.01 -17.68 10.01
N LEU A 227 13.38 -16.57 9.61
CA LEU A 227 12.13 -16.10 10.21
C LEU A 227 11.00 -17.11 9.99
N ILE A 228 10.86 -17.65 8.77
CA ILE A 228 9.90 -18.72 8.46
C ILE A 228 10.14 -19.96 9.32
N GLY A 229 11.39 -20.40 9.44
CA GLY A 229 11.75 -21.56 10.26
C GLY A 229 11.42 -21.37 11.73
N ARG A 230 11.65 -20.17 12.28
CA ARG A 230 11.25 -19.81 13.65
C ARG A 230 9.73 -19.85 13.83
N ILE A 231 8.97 -19.32 12.88
CA ILE A 231 7.50 -19.33 12.93
C ILE A 231 6.97 -20.77 12.82
N ALA A 232 7.62 -21.62 12.03
CA ALA A 232 7.31 -23.03 11.95
C ALA A 232 7.61 -23.77 13.27
N ASP A 233 8.70 -23.42 13.96
CA ASP A 233 9.04 -23.98 15.29
C ASP A 233 8.03 -23.57 16.38
N ASP A 234 7.36 -22.43 16.20
CA ASP A 234 6.30 -21.92 17.09
C ASP A 234 4.89 -22.50 16.75
N ASP A 235 4.83 -23.67 16.09
CA ASP A 235 3.60 -24.35 15.65
C ASP A 235 2.68 -23.52 14.74
N LYS A 236 3.24 -22.55 14.00
CA LYS A 236 2.51 -21.65 13.08
C LYS A 236 2.96 -21.78 11.62
N ALA A 237 3.35 -22.99 11.22
CA ALA A 237 3.85 -23.27 9.87
C ALA A 237 2.79 -23.00 8.78
N ASP A 238 1.50 -23.15 9.07
CA ASP A 238 0.38 -22.81 8.18
C ASP A 238 0.41 -21.33 7.75
N VAL A 239 0.72 -20.43 8.70
CA VAL A 239 0.85 -18.98 8.45
C VAL A 239 2.03 -18.67 7.54
N ALA A 240 3.12 -19.45 7.65
CA ALA A 240 4.34 -19.24 6.89
C ALA A 240 4.31 -19.84 5.48
N MET A 241 3.36 -20.72 5.18
CA MET A 241 3.33 -21.50 3.94
C MET A 241 3.35 -20.64 2.68
N MET A 242 2.47 -19.64 2.59
CA MET A 242 2.39 -18.80 1.40
C MET A 242 3.69 -18.01 1.16
N SER A 243 4.33 -17.56 2.24
CA SER A 243 5.62 -16.87 2.19
C SER A 243 6.74 -17.79 1.74
N ALA A 244 6.76 -19.04 2.22
CA ALA A 244 7.69 -20.07 1.77
C ALA A 244 7.54 -20.36 0.26
N ILE A 245 6.30 -20.50 -0.24
CA ILE A 245 6.03 -20.68 -1.67
C ILE A 245 6.58 -19.52 -2.50
N VAL A 246 6.38 -18.28 -2.06
CA VAL A 246 6.87 -17.09 -2.77
C VAL A 246 8.40 -17.07 -2.81
N LEU A 247 9.08 -17.36 -1.70
CA LEU A 247 10.55 -17.45 -1.67
C LEU A 247 11.09 -18.58 -2.54
N THR A 248 10.45 -19.74 -2.55
CA THR A 248 10.86 -20.86 -3.43
C THR A 248 10.75 -20.48 -4.90
N LYS A 249 9.65 -19.82 -5.30
CA LYS A 249 9.44 -19.38 -6.69
C LYS A 249 10.40 -18.27 -7.14
N ASN A 250 10.97 -17.52 -6.20
CA ASN A 250 11.86 -16.38 -6.45
C ASN A 250 13.27 -16.62 -5.88
N MET A 251 13.72 -17.88 -5.85
CA MET A 251 15.02 -18.26 -5.32
C MET A 251 16.16 -17.57 -6.10
N PRO A 252 17.08 -16.87 -5.42
CA PRO A 252 18.26 -16.30 -6.07
C PRO A 252 19.17 -17.39 -6.64
N SER A 253 19.76 -17.15 -7.82
CA SER A 253 20.72 -18.07 -8.43
C SER A 253 21.93 -18.33 -7.52
N GLY A 254 22.37 -19.58 -7.47
CA GLY A 254 23.45 -20.08 -6.61
C GLY A 254 22.96 -20.68 -5.29
N VAL A 255 21.77 -20.32 -4.81
CA VAL A 255 21.21 -20.83 -3.54
C VAL A 255 20.75 -22.28 -3.67
N GLU A 256 20.38 -22.73 -4.87
CA GLU A 256 19.97 -24.10 -5.18
C GLU A 256 21.01 -25.16 -4.76
N ASN A 257 22.29 -24.79 -4.71
CA ASN A 257 23.37 -25.69 -4.32
C ASN A 257 23.52 -25.85 -2.79
N ASN A 258 22.87 -24.98 -2.01
CA ASN A 258 22.90 -25.00 -0.56
C ASN A 258 21.62 -24.36 0.00
N LEU A 259 20.52 -25.11 -0.07
CA LEU A 259 19.21 -24.66 0.37
C LEU A 259 19.23 -24.29 1.87
N PRO A 260 18.50 -23.24 2.27
CA PRO A 260 18.28 -22.95 3.69
C PRO A 260 17.72 -24.20 4.41
N PRO A 261 18.27 -24.60 5.57
CA PRO A 261 17.79 -25.79 6.29
C PRO A 261 16.32 -25.66 6.70
N GLU A 262 15.83 -24.43 6.90
CA GLU A 262 14.44 -24.13 7.23
C GLU A 262 13.45 -24.58 6.15
N CYS A 263 13.90 -24.76 4.89
CA CYS A 263 13.06 -25.32 3.83
C CYS A 263 12.50 -26.70 4.21
N GLN A 264 13.27 -27.52 4.93
CA GLN A 264 12.84 -28.86 5.33
C GLN A 264 11.63 -28.85 6.26
N LYS A 265 11.47 -27.79 7.06
CA LYS A 265 10.35 -27.63 7.99
C LYS A 265 9.03 -27.39 7.27
N MET A 266 9.08 -26.89 6.04
CA MET A 266 7.91 -26.60 5.22
C MET A 266 7.52 -27.75 4.30
N LEU A 267 8.44 -28.69 4.01
CA LEU A 267 8.21 -29.82 3.11
C LEU A 267 6.99 -30.70 3.47
N PRO A 268 6.68 -30.99 4.75
CA PRO A 268 5.52 -31.83 5.08
C PRO A 268 4.17 -31.23 4.69
N MET A 269 4.13 -29.94 4.33
CA MET A 269 2.93 -29.18 4.03
C MET A 269 2.86 -28.72 2.55
N LEU A 270 3.88 -29.02 1.73
CA LEU A 270 3.94 -28.74 0.29
C LEU A 270 3.43 -29.94 -0.53
#